data_AF-A0A0A1DIZ3-F1
#
_entry.id   AF-A0A0A1DIZ3-F1
#
_cell.length_a   1.000
_cell.length_b   1.000
_cell.length_c   1.000
_cell.angle_alpha   90.00
_cell.angle_beta   90.00
_cell.angle_gamma   90.00
#
_symmetry.space_group_name_H-M   'P 1'
#
loop_
_entity.id
_entity.type
_entity.pdbx_description
1 polymer ?
#
loop_
_entity_poly.entity_id
_entity_poly.type
_entity_poly.pdbx_seq_one_letter_code
_entity_poly.pdbx_strand_id
1 'polypeptide(L)'
;MARARARSLVAVLALALLPLAACSDDPPPPTSSGAAYEGVAAQMQTTLDLRAAGLRRHDVARFRRSLDRADATLIGDQQVYFDNIEQLPVGKLRYRLDDSTITPVEGTGDYWAEVTLVLRLDGYDAVPARTRGRFRFTPSSDGQRLVIAATSDRRWSTDHPGNAQPWDLGPVRVKQAVGVLGVFDDETVADAAEVLDAASSGRYDVRSVVAADDSPVSSGVVVYAVHDPAFLRGLAGQTVGDPDRADGLTIAVPADSHDPARGVASYRVYLNPRVLTQQPAVLGRLVRHELTHATLGDRARGLPLWLNEGVAEYVSVRPMAPDRRRLPAAALRVGAGATDLPGPAQFAGPDAEAWYAVSWWVCEYVASVYGEQVLFRLVDRLRDGADQSAVLSELLGVTSAQLVQRGVTLMTTTYRG
;
A
#
# COMPACT_ATOMS: atom_id res chain seq x y z
N MET A 1 76.33 -33.17 -21.13
CA MET A 1 76.65 -33.97 -22.34
C MET A 1 75.46 -33.91 -23.29
N ALA A 2 75.72 -33.53 -24.55
CA ALA A 2 74.96 -33.69 -25.82
C ALA A 2 73.40 -33.67 -25.81
N ARG A 3 72.75 -32.67 -26.42
CA ARG A 3 72.27 -32.60 -27.85
C ARG A 3 71.38 -33.80 -28.24
N ALA A 4 70.23 -33.69 -28.92
CA ALA A 4 69.45 -32.63 -29.55
C ALA A 4 68.19 -33.30 -30.17
N ARG A 5 67.35 -32.51 -30.86
CA ARG A 5 66.31 -32.85 -31.87
C ARG A 5 64.87 -32.86 -31.35
N ALA A 6 63.86 -32.43 -32.09
CA ALA A 6 63.74 -31.62 -33.29
C ALA A 6 62.26 -31.22 -33.40
N ARG A 7 62.01 -30.11 -34.10
CA ARG A 7 60.69 -29.62 -34.52
C ARG A 7 60.02 -30.64 -35.46
N SER A 8 58.69 -30.73 -35.44
CA SER A 8 57.81 -30.46 -36.60
C SER A 8 56.36 -30.89 -36.39
N LEU A 9 55.45 -29.97 -36.73
CA LEU A 9 54.14 -30.13 -37.38
C LEU A 9 53.25 -31.33 -36.99
N VAL A 10 52.11 -31.02 -36.35
CA VAL A 10 50.88 -31.79 -36.57
C VAL A 10 49.71 -30.86 -36.91
N ALA A 11 49.12 -31.20 -38.05
CA ALA A 11 47.93 -30.73 -38.72
C ALA A 11 46.74 -30.27 -37.86
N VAL A 12 46.10 -29.24 -38.40
CA VAL A 12 44.70 -28.83 -38.19
C VAL A 12 43.76 -30.01 -38.43
N LEU A 13 42.90 -30.33 -37.47
CA LEU A 13 41.65 -31.05 -37.71
C LEU A 13 40.52 -30.25 -37.04
N ALA A 14 39.68 -29.64 -37.86
CA ALA A 14 38.48 -28.94 -37.44
C ALA A 14 37.41 -29.98 -37.05
N LEU A 15 37.07 -30.06 -35.77
CA LEU A 15 35.84 -30.72 -35.32
C LEU A 15 34.72 -29.68 -35.23
N ALA A 16 33.76 -29.79 -36.15
CA ALA A 16 32.51 -29.06 -36.12
C ALA A 16 31.65 -29.55 -34.94
N LEU A 17 31.44 -28.68 -33.95
CA LEU A 17 30.42 -28.85 -32.91
C LEU A 17 29.10 -28.31 -33.45
N LEU A 18 28.23 -29.23 -33.87
CA LEU A 18 26.82 -28.95 -34.19
C LEU A 18 26.03 -28.75 -32.88
N PRO A 19 25.21 -27.70 -32.74
CA PRO A 19 24.28 -27.58 -31.63
C PRO A 19 23.09 -28.52 -31.85
N LEU A 20 22.89 -29.45 -30.92
CA LEU A 20 21.65 -30.22 -30.80
C LEU A 20 20.53 -29.28 -30.36
N ALA A 21 19.73 -28.83 -31.32
CA ALA A 21 18.44 -28.21 -31.05
C ALA A 21 17.47 -29.30 -30.57
N ALA A 22 17.10 -29.27 -29.30
CA ALA A 22 15.95 -30.01 -28.78
C ALA A 22 14.68 -29.29 -29.24
N CYS A 23 13.93 -29.90 -30.16
CA CYS A 23 12.58 -29.47 -30.51
C CYS A 23 11.67 -29.73 -29.30
N SER A 24 11.28 -28.66 -28.61
CA SER A 24 10.13 -28.65 -27.72
C SER A 24 8.93 -28.20 -28.57
N ASP A 25 8.04 -29.14 -28.90
CA ASP A 25 6.87 -28.96 -29.77
C ASP A 25 5.64 -28.39 -29.04
N ASP A 26 5.83 -27.59 -27.98
CA ASP A 26 4.72 -26.81 -27.44
C ASP A 26 4.61 -25.48 -28.21
N PRO A 27 3.55 -25.27 -29.02
CA PRO A 27 3.32 -23.97 -29.61
C PRO A 27 3.13 -22.94 -28.49
N PRO A 28 3.74 -21.74 -28.60
CA PRO A 28 3.45 -20.66 -27.67
C PRO A 28 1.93 -20.42 -27.63
N PRO A 29 1.35 -20.09 -26.46
CA PRO A 29 -0.08 -19.78 -26.38
C PRO A 29 -0.41 -18.71 -27.44
N PRO A 30 -1.52 -18.85 -28.18
CA PRO A 30 -1.82 -17.97 -29.30
C PRO A 30 -1.97 -16.54 -28.78
N THR A 31 -0.95 -15.72 -29.00
CA THR A 31 -1.07 -14.27 -28.96
C THR A 31 -1.80 -13.86 -30.23
N SER A 32 -3.13 -13.76 -30.18
CA SER A 32 -3.88 -13.20 -31.29
C SER A 32 -3.51 -11.72 -31.43
N SER A 33 -2.96 -11.37 -32.59
CA SER A 33 -2.75 -10.00 -33.01
C SER A 33 -4.07 -9.21 -32.94
N GLY A 34 -4.02 -7.97 -32.44
CA GLY A 34 -5.16 -7.14 -32.03
C GLY A 34 -6.23 -6.81 -33.09
N ALA A 35 -6.20 -7.40 -34.28
CA ALA A 35 -7.25 -7.24 -35.31
C ALA A 35 -8.38 -8.28 -35.21
N ALA A 36 -8.15 -9.47 -34.63
CA ALA A 36 -9.14 -10.56 -34.65
C ALA A 36 -10.38 -10.29 -33.78
N TYR A 37 -10.25 -9.42 -32.76
CA TYR A 37 -11.29 -9.14 -31.78
C TYR A 37 -11.70 -7.66 -31.73
N GLU A 38 -11.36 -6.84 -32.73
CA GLU A 38 -11.63 -5.40 -32.68
C GLU A 38 -13.12 -5.07 -32.42
N GLY A 39 -14.04 -5.77 -33.10
CA GLY A 39 -15.47 -5.62 -32.87
C GLY A 39 -15.93 -6.07 -31.47
N VAL A 40 -15.34 -7.15 -30.95
CA VAL A 40 -15.60 -7.66 -29.59
C VAL A 40 -15.09 -6.66 -28.55
N ALA A 41 -13.89 -6.12 -28.73
CA ALA A 41 -13.29 -5.11 -27.87
C ALA A 41 -14.16 -3.84 -27.79
N ALA A 42 -14.67 -3.37 -28.92
CA ALA A 42 -15.57 -2.21 -28.97
C ALA A 42 -16.87 -2.44 -28.17
N GLN A 43 -17.45 -3.64 -28.26
CA GLN A 43 -18.65 -4.00 -27.49
C GLN A 43 -18.36 -4.09 -25.98
N MET A 44 -17.25 -4.72 -25.59
CA MET A 44 -16.81 -4.79 -24.19
C MET A 44 -16.59 -3.40 -23.60
N GLN A 45 -15.86 -2.52 -24.30
CA GLN A 45 -15.61 -1.15 -23.85
C GLN A 45 -16.91 -0.34 -23.74
N THR A 46 -17.85 -0.52 -24.67
CA THR A 46 -19.19 0.10 -24.59
C THR A 46 -19.94 -0.31 -23.32
N THR A 47 -19.88 -1.59 -22.96
CA THR A 47 -20.48 -2.14 -21.74
C THR A 47 -19.82 -1.61 -20.47
N LEU A 48 -18.49 -1.50 -20.48
CA LEU A 48 -17.71 -0.88 -19.40
C LEU A 48 -18.01 0.62 -19.23
N ASP A 49 -18.22 1.36 -20.32
CA ASP A 49 -18.60 2.76 -20.29
C ASP A 49 -20.03 2.96 -19.75
N LEU A 50 -20.95 2.06 -20.14
CA LEU A 50 -22.31 2.02 -19.60
C LEU A 50 -22.30 1.80 -18.08
N ARG A 51 -21.48 0.84 -17.62
CA ARG A 51 -21.27 0.56 -16.19
C ARG A 51 -20.74 1.80 -15.46
N ALA A 52 -19.67 2.41 -15.95
CA ALA A 52 -19.07 3.61 -15.35
C ALA A 52 -20.04 4.80 -15.32
N ALA A 53 -20.87 4.96 -16.36
CA ALA A 53 -21.91 5.99 -16.39
C ALA A 53 -23.03 5.72 -15.37
N GLY A 54 -23.36 4.45 -15.11
CA GLY A 54 -24.29 4.05 -14.05
C GLY A 54 -23.78 4.46 -12.68
N LEU A 55 -22.53 4.09 -12.35
CA LEU A 55 -21.91 4.41 -11.06
C LEU A 55 -21.79 5.93 -10.83
N ARG A 56 -21.24 6.67 -11.81
CA ARG A 56 -21.04 8.12 -11.67
C ARG A 56 -22.33 8.94 -11.56
N ARG A 57 -23.45 8.42 -12.05
CA ARG A 57 -24.75 9.10 -12.04
C ARG A 57 -25.68 8.56 -10.98
N HIS A 58 -25.23 7.60 -10.17
CA HIS A 58 -26.07 6.86 -9.23
C HIS A 58 -27.32 6.28 -9.92
N ASP A 59 -27.16 5.78 -11.15
CA ASP A 59 -28.22 5.19 -11.98
C ASP A 59 -28.09 3.66 -11.95
N VAL A 60 -28.71 3.05 -10.94
CA VAL A 60 -28.67 1.57 -10.74
C VAL A 60 -29.28 0.81 -11.91
N ALA A 61 -30.31 1.36 -12.56
CA ALA A 61 -30.95 0.71 -13.71
C ALA A 61 -30.00 0.66 -14.91
N ARG A 62 -29.20 1.70 -15.12
CA ARG A 62 -28.13 1.73 -16.14
C ARG A 62 -26.97 0.83 -15.79
N PHE A 63 -26.52 0.84 -14.54
CA PHE A 63 -25.48 -0.06 -14.08
C PHE A 63 -25.88 -1.53 -14.30
N ARG A 64 -27.10 -1.93 -13.89
CA ARG A 64 -27.62 -3.29 -14.12
C ARG A 64 -27.84 -3.65 -15.59
N ARG A 65 -27.79 -2.71 -16.54
CA ARG A 65 -27.82 -3.03 -17.99
C ARG A 65 -26.46 -3.53 -18.52
N SER A 66 -25.36 -3.33 -17.77
CA SER A 66 -24.04 -3.83 -18.16
C SER A 66 -23.76 -5.25 -17.67
N LEU A 67 -24.67 -5.85 -16.91
CA LEU A 67 -24.49 -7.15 -16.25
C LEU A 67 -25.35 -8.22 -16.93
N ASP A 68 -24.89 -9.46 -16.90
CA ASP A 68 -25.74 -10.62 -17.12
C ASP A 68 -26.80 -10.66 -16.00
N ARG A 69 -28.07 -10.56 -16.40
CA ARG A 69 -29.20 -10.49 -15.47
C ARG A 69 -29.77 -11.87 -15.14
N ALA A 70 -29.35 -12.91 -15.86
CA ALA A 70 -29.74 -14.27 -15.56
C ALA A 70 -29.00 -14.80 -14.32
N ASP A 71 -27.80 -14.28 -14.03
CA ASP A 71 -27.01 -14.62 -12.86
C ASP A 71 -27.43 -13.78 -11.63
N ALA A 72 -28.29 -14.34 -10.78
CA ALA A 72 -28.78 -13.68 -9.58
C ALA A 72 -27.67 -13.38 -8.55
N THR A 73 -26.63 -14.21 -8.48
CA THR A 73 -25.49 -14.01 -7.58
C THR A 73 -24.69 -12.80 -8.03
N LEU A 74 -24.35 -12.73 -9.32
CA LEU A 74 -23.69 -11.56 -9.89
C LEU A 74 -24.50 -10.28 -9.64
N ILE A 75 -25.81 -10.31 -9.83
CA ILE A 75 -26.66 -9.14 -9.56
C ILE A 75 -26.61 -8.72 -8.09
N GLY A 76 -26.63 -9.68 -7.15
CA GLY A 76 -26.50 -9.42 -5.72
C GLY A 76 -25.17 -8.77 -5.36
N ASP A 77 -24.06 -9.39 -5.75
CA ASP A 77 -22.71 -8.90 -5.46
C ASP A 77 -22.47 -7.51 -6.06
N GLN A 78 -22.95 -7.29 -7.28
CA GLN A 78 -22.78 -6.01 -7.97
C GLN A 78 -23.72 -4.93 -7.45
N GLN A 79 -24.85 -5.29 -6.83
CA GLN A 79 -25.67 -4.33 -6.09
C GLN A 79 -24.91 -3.80 -4.88
N VAL A 80 -24.26 -4.68 -4.11
CA VAL A 80 -23.42 -4.27 -2.96
C VAL A 80 -22.31 -3.34 -3.42
N TYR A 81 -21.61 -3.68 -4.50
CA TYR A 81 -20.58 -2.80 -5.07
C TYR A 81 -21.14 -1.42 -5.48
N PHE A 82 -22.31 -1.38 -6.12
CA PHE A 82 -22.96 -0.12 -6.48
C PHE A 82 -23.27 0.74 -5.23
N ASP A 83 -23.87 0.13 -4.21
CA ASP A 83 -24.24 0.80 -2.95
C ASP A 83 -23.00 1.30 -2.19
N ASN A 84 -21.88 0.58 -2.28
CA ASN A 84 -20.61 1.02 -1.71
C ASN A 84 -20.06 2.26 -2.44
N ILE A 85 -19.99 2.21 -3.78
CA ILE A 85 -19.45 3.31 -4.59
C ILE A 85 -20.30 4.57 -4.46
N GLU A 86 -21.62 4.44 -4.29
CA GLU A 86 -22.53 5.56 -4.09
C GLU A 86 -22.22 6.37 -2.81
N GLN A 87 -21.66 5.74 -1.79
CA GLN A 87 -21.28 6.41 -0.54
C GLN A 87 -19.95 7.18 -0.64
N LEU A 88 -19.14 6.94 -1.67
CA LEU A 88 -17.79 7.49 -1.80
C LEU A 88 -17.79 8.84 -2.56
N PRO A 89 -16.87 9.77 -2.23
CA PRO A 89 -16.71 11.03 -2.94
C PRO A 89 -15.98 10.82 -4.29
N VAL A 90 -16.61 10.09 -5.21
CA VAL A 90 -16.00 9.73 -6.50
C VAL A 90 -15.95 10.93 -7.45
N GLY A 91 -14.75 11.46 -7.67
CA GLY A 91 -14.53 12.51 -8.67
C GLY A 91 -14.19 12.00 -10.06
N LYS A 92 -13.57 10.83 -10.14
CA LYS A 92 -13.24 10.18 -11.40
C LYS A 92 -13.47 8.68 -11.29
N LEU A 93 -14.23 8.14 -12.24
CA LEU A 93 -14.44 6.70 -12.39
C LEU A 93 -14.59 6.38 -13.86
N ARG A 94 -13.73 5.50 -14.37
CA ARG A 94 -13.83 4.92 -15.71
C ARG A 94 -13.17 3.55 -15.74
N TYR A 95 -13.62 2.72 -16.67
CA TYR A 95 -12.98 1.46 -16.99
C TYR A 95 -12.26 1.56 -18.33
N ARG A 96 -11.16 0.83 -18.47
CA ARG A 96 -10.43 0.67 -19.72
C ARG A 96 -10.18 -0.81 -19.96
N LEU A 97 -10.62 -1.29 -21.11
CA LEU A 97 -10.28 -2.62 -21.60
C LEU A 97 -8.81 -2.64 -22.06
N ASP A 98 -8.13 -3.74 -21.80
CA ASP A 98 -6.90 -4.12 -22.51
C ASP A 98 -7.25 -5.14 -23.61
N ASP A 99 -7.38 -4.66 -24.84
CA ASP A 99 -7.83 -5.47 -25.99
C ASP A 99 -6.84 -6.58 -26.37
N SER A 100 -5.56 -6.42 -26.02
CA SER A 100 -4.52 -7.41 -26.25
C SER A 100 -4.66 -8.66 -25.38
N THR A 101 -5.49 -8.59 -24.33
CA THR A 101 -5.71 -9.67 -23.35
C THR A 101 -7.00 -10.46 -23.58
N ILE A 102 -7.73 -10.16 -24.66
CA ILE A 102 -8.99 -10.84 -24.96
C ILE A 102 -8.72 -12.31 -25.29
N THR A 103 -9.29 -13.21 -24.49
CA THR A 103 -9.22 -14.66 -24.69
C THR A 103 -10.63 -15.25 -24.73
N PRO A 104 -11.05 -15.92 -25.82
CA PRO A 104 -12.34 -16.59 -25.88
C PRO A 104 -12.38 -17.79 -24.94
N VAL A 105 -13.57 -18.12 -24.43
CA VAL A 105 -13.84 -19.33 -23.67
C VAL A 105 -14.46 -20.36 -24.63
N GLU A 106 -13.69 -21.40 -24.92
CA GLU A 106 -14.07 -22.43 -25.89
C GLU A 106 -15.46 -23.01 -25.62
N GLY A 107 -16.28 -23.09 -26.68
CA GLY A 107 -17.62 -23.71 -26.62
C GLY A 107 -18.72 -22.88 -25.95
N THR A 108 -18.44 -21.66 -25.47
CA THR A 108 -19.43 -20.84 -24.74
C THR A 108 -19.81 -19.53 -25.43
N GLY A 109 -18.90 -18.96 -26.25
CA GLY A 109 -19.05 -17.61 -26.78
C GLY A 109 -18.70 -16.50 -25.78
N ASP A 110 -18.26 -16.87 -24.57
CA ASP A 110 -17.76 -15.93 -23.57
C ASP A 110 -16.33 -15.49 -23.90
N TYR A 111 -15.92 -14.38 -23.30
CA TYR A 111 -14.56 -13.85 -23.39
C TYR A 111 -14.07 -13.40 -22.02
N TRP A 112 -12.81 -13.69 -21.71
CA TRP A 112 -12.10 -13.03 -20.63
C TRP A 112 -11.25 -11.89 -21.19
N ALA A 113 -11.16 -10.78 -20.45
CA ALA A 113 -10.25 -9.70 -20.75
C ALA A 113 -9.85 -8.96 -19.46
N GLU A 114 -8.65 -8.38 -19.46
CA GLU A 114 -8.22 -7.48 -18.40
C GLU A 114 -8.90 -6.12 -18.53
N VAL A 115 -9.30 -5.58 -17.38
CA VAL A 115 -9.99 -4.31 -17.23
C VAL A 115 -9.28 -3.50 -16.17
N THR A 116 -8.85 -2.30 -16.54
CA THR A 116 -8.32 -1.31 -15.60
C THR A 116 -9.43 -0.38 -15.12
N LEU A 117 -9.72 -0.39 -13.83
CA LEU A 117 -10.51 0.65 -13.15
C LEU A 117 -9.59 1.85 -12.84
N VAL A 118 -9.98 3.03 -13.30
CA VAL A 118 -9.37 4.30 -12.93
C VAL A 118 -10.31 5.03 -11.99
N LEU A 119 -9.95 5.10 -10.71
CA LEU A 119 -10.77 5.68 -9.64
C LEU A 119 -10.00 6.82 -8.95
N ARG A 120 -10.70 7.92 -8.64
CA ARG A 120 -10.18 8.99 -7.78
C ARG A 120 -11.26 9.39 -6.78
N LEU A 121 -10.89 9.38 -5.50
CA LEU A 121 -11.67 9.97 -4.42
C LEU A 121 -11.29 11.46 -4.29
N ASP A 122 -12.24 12.35 -4.56
CA ASP A 122 -11.99 13.79 -4.51
C ASP A 122 -11.67 14.24 -3.08
N GLY A 123 -10.58 15.01 -2.96
CA GLY A 123 -10.06 15.46 -1.66
C GLY A 123 -9.12 14.47 -0.95
N TYR A 124 -9.05 13.21 -1.41
CA TYR A 124 -8.31 12.12 -0.75
C TYR A 124 -7.23 11.48 -1.62
N ASP A 125 -7.40 11.42 -2.93
CA ASP A 125 -6.39 10.91 -3.86
C ASP A 125 -5.77 12.08 -4.66
N ALA A 126 -4.44 12.20 -4.63
CA ALA A 126 -3.70 13.24 -5.37
C ALA A 126 -3.78 13.02 -6.89
N VAL A 127 -3.73 11.75 -7.31
CA VAL A 127 -3.94 11.32 -8.70
C VAL A 127 -4.88 10.11 -8.73
N PRO A 128 -5.58 9.85 -9.85
CA PRO A 128 -6.42 8.65 -9.95
C PRO A 128 -5.58 7.37 -9.82
N ALA A 129 -5.99 6.49 -8.91
CA ALA A 129 -5.44 5.15 -8.78
C ALA A 129 -5.94 4.25 -9.91
N ARG A 130 -5.10 3.32 -10.33
CA ARG A 130 -5.41 2.33 -11.37
C ARG A 130 -5.29 0.93 -10.77
N THR A 131 -6.42 0.24 -10.73
CA THR A 131 -6.50 -1.16 -10.30
C THR A 131 -6.92 -2.01 -11.49
N ARG A 132 -6.33 -3.19 -11.62
CA ARG A 132 -6.63 -4.13 -12.70
C ARG A 132 -7.39 -5.32 -12.15
N GLY A 133 -8.32 -5.83 -12.95
CA GLY A 133 -9.00 -7.09 -12.71
C GLY A 133 -9.26 -7.77 -14.04
N ARG A 134 -9.64 -9.04 -14.00
CA ARG A 134 -10.02 -9.80 -15.19
C ARG A 134 -11.51 -10.08 -15.17
N PHE A 135 -12.20 -9.61 -16.20
CA PHE A 135 -13.66 -9.68 -16.31
C PHE A 135 -14.05 -10.70 -17.37
N ARG A 136 -15.16 -11.41 -17.12
CA ARG A 136 -15.79 -12.26 -18.13
C ARG A 136 -16.95 -11.51 -18.76
N PHE A 137 -17.02 -11.56 -20.08
CA PHE A 137 -18.10 -11.02 -20.88
C PHE A 137 -18.82 -12.15 -21.61
N THR A 138 -20.15 -12.08 -21.66
CA THR A 138 -21.01 -13.05 -22.35
C THR A 138 -21.98 -12.30 -23.27
N PRO A 139 -22.44 -12.87 -24.39
CA PRO A 139 -23.51 -12.29 -25.19
C PRO A 139 -24.78 -12.06 -24.35
N SER A 140 -25.46 -10.94 -24.56
CA SER A 140 -26.79 -10.71 -24.00
C SER A 140 -27.79 -11.72 -24.56
N SER A 141 -28.94 -11.89 -23.89
CA SER A 141 -29.99 -12.83 -24.30
C SER A 141 -30.52 -12.60 -25.73
N ASP A 142 -30.41 -11.39 -26.27
CA ASP A 142 -30.77 -11.01 -27.64
C ASP A 142 -29.60 -11.13 -28.65
N GLY A 143 -28.41 -11.49 -28.17
CA GLY A 143 -27.17 -11.60 -28.94
C GLY A 143 -26.62 -10.29 -29.48
N GLN A 144 -27.21 -9.14 -29.13
CA GLN A 144 -26.88 -7.84 -29.74
C GLN A 144 -25.69 -7.14 -29.07
N ARG A 145 -25.34 -7.52 -27.84
CA ARG A 145 -24.31 -6.87 -27.02
C ARG A 145 -23.56 -7.89 -26.20
N LEU A 146 -22.39 -7.49 -25.67
CA LEU A 146 -21.72 -8.21 -24.60
C LEU A 146 -22.10 -7.60 -23.25
N VAL A 147 -22.35 -8.43 -22.25
CA VAL A 147 -22.59 -8.02 -20.86
C VAL A 147 -21.58 -8.71 -19.94
N ILE A 148 -21.33 -8.12 -18.77
CA ILE A 148 -20.39 -8.68 -17.79
C ILE A 148 -21.06 -9.87 -17.10
N ALA A 149 -20.40 -11.03 -17.16
CA ALA A 149 -20.81 -12.28 -16.50
C ALA A 149 -19.92 -12.62 -15.28
N ALA A 150 -18.80 -11.90 -15.08
CA ALA A 150 -17.99 -11.96 -13.87
C ALA A 150 -17.08 -10.72 -13.79
N THR A 151 -16.87 -10.17 -12.59
CA THR A 151 -15.93 -9.05 -12.35
C THR A 151 -14.61 -9.49 -11.73
N SER A 152 -14.40 -10.80 -11.57
CA SER A 152 -13.19 -11.36 -10.97
C SER A 152 -12.89 -12.75 -11.53
N ASP A 153 -11.59 -13.05 -11.64
CA ASP A 153 -11.05 -14.38 -11.93
C ASP A 153 -10.12 -14.77 -10.77
N ARG A 154 -10.50 -15.76 -9.97
CA ARG A 154 -9.75 -16.17 -8.77
C ARG A 154 -8.36 -16.69 -9.10
N ARG A 155 -8.20 -17.40 -10.23
CA ARG A 155 -6.90 -17.95 -10.64
C ARG A 155 -5.99 -16.79 -11.05
N TRP A 156 -6.47 -15.91 -11.92
CA TRP A 156 -5.72 -14.71 -12.33
C TRP A 156 -5.36 -13.82 -11.14
N SER A 157 -6.29 -13.60 -10.20
CA SER A 157 -6.06 -12.74 -9.02
C SER A 157 -5.04 -13.31 -8.04
N THR A 158 -4.82 -14.62 -8.04
CA THR A 158 -3.78 -15.26 -7.20
C THR A 158 -2.39 -14.93 -7.73
N ASP A 159 -2.22 -14.91 -9.06
CA ASP A 159 -0.96 -14.60 -9.72
C ASP A 159 -0.73 -13.09 -9.89
N HIS A 160 -1.80 -12.30 -9.73
CA HIS A 160 -1.80 -10.83 -9.82
C HIS A 160 -2.37 -10.24 -8.52
N PRO A 161 -1.71 -10.47 -7.37
CA PRO A 161 -2.13 -9.87 -6.11
C PRO A 161 -2.13 -8.35 -6.29
N GLY A 162 -3.22 -7.71 -5.88
CA GLY A 162 -3.44 -6.31 -6.19
C GLY A 162 -4.34 -5.62 -5.17
N ASN A 163 -4.41 -4.30 -5.28
CA ASN A 163 -4.93 -3.37 -4.29
C ASN A 163 -6.47 -3.37 -4.24
N ALA A 164 -7.06 -4.52 -3.91
CA ALA A 164 -8.46 -4.58 -3.52
C ALA A 164 -8.69 -3.53 -2.43
N GLN A 165 -9.75 -2.76 -2.58
CA GLN A 165 -10.19 -1.82 -1.57
C GLN A 165 -11.29 -2.48 -0.74
N PRO A 166 -11.54 -2.04 0.50
CA PRO A 166 -12.59 -2.65 1.33
C PRO A 166 -13.95 -2.73 0.62
N TRP A 167 -14.30 -1.71 -0.16
CA TRP A 167 -15.55 -1.66 -0.94
C TRP A 167 -15.62 -2.60 -2.14
N ASP A 168 -14.51 -3.23 -2.54
CA ASP A 168 -14.47 -4.24 -3.61
C ASP A 168 -14.82 -5.64 -3.07
N LEU A 169 -14.74 -5.86 -1.75
CA LEU A 169 -14.81 -7.19 -1.14
C LEU A 169 -16.14 -7.48 -0.43
N GLY A 170 -16.84 -6.46 0.05
CA GLY A 170 -18.06 -6.62 0.82
C GLY A 170 -18.75 -5.29 1.11
N PRO A 171 -19.91 -5.30 1.80
CA PRO A 171 -20.63 -4.09 2.14
C PRO A 171 -19.79 -3.20 3.07
N VAL A 172 -19.79 -1.89 2.80
CA VAL A 172 -19.14 -0.90 3.67
C VAL A 172 -20.12 0.19 4.12
N ARG A 173 -19.74 0.87 5.20
CA ARG A 173 -20.37 2.07 5.74
C ARG A 173 -19.35 3.19 5.70
N VAL A 174 -19.63 4.21 4.89
CA VAL A 174 -18.77 5.39 4.80
C VAL A 174 -19.27 6.47 5.76
N LYS A 175 -18.36 7.03 6.54
CA LYS A 175 -18.61 8.21 7.39
C LYS A 175 -17.53 9.25 7.11
N GLN A 176 -17.88 10.53 7.26
CA GLN A 176 -16.96 11.63 6.97
C GLN A 176 -16.88 12.59 8.14
N ALA A 177 -15.68 13.13 8.34
CA ALA A 177 -15.41 14.30 9.16
C ALA A 177 -14.50 15.24 8.36
N VAL A 178 -14.16 16.41 8.92
CA VAL A 178 -13.34 17.40 8.20
C VAL A 178 -11.98 16.80 7.82
N GLY A 179 -11.79 16.60 6.51
CA GLY A 179 -10.59 16.02 5.92
C GLY A 179 -10.34 14.54 6.24
N VAL A 180 -11.37 13.79 6.64
CA VAL A 180 -11.27 12.34 6.91
C VAL A 180 -12.43 11.60 6.26
N LEU A 181 -12.11 10.58 5.47
CA LEU A 181 -13.04 9.59 4.94
C LEU A 181 -12.85 8.28 5.69
N GLY A 182 -13.78 7.94 6.57
CA GLY A 182 -13.79 6.67 7.28
C GLY A 182 -14.58 5.62 6.49
N VAL A 183 -14.00 4.43 6.33
CA VAL A 183 -14.63 3.25 5.72
C VAL A 183 -14.69 2.15 6.78
N PHE A 184 -15.91 1.76 7.10
CA PHE A 184 -16.24 0.79 8.14
C PHE A 184 -17.07 -0.35 7.53
N ASP A 185 -17.29 -1.40 8.30
CA ASP A 185 -18.31 -2.41 8.03
C ASP A 185 -19.41 -2.36 9.10
N ASP A 186 -20.36 -3.30 9.04
CA ASP A 186 -21.47 -3.35 9.99
C ASP A 186 -21.02 -3.64 11.44
N GLU A 187 -19.83 -4.21 11.65
CA GLU A 187 -19.30 -4.53 12.97
C GLU A 187 -18.58 -3.35 13.61
N THR A 188 -17.96 -2.49 12.80
CA THR A 188 -17.05 -1.42 13.23
C THR A 188 -17.64 -0.02 13.11
N VAL A 189 -18.76 0.15 12.39
CA VAL A 189 -19.39 1.47 12.19
C VAL A 189 -19.85 2.14 13.49
N ALA A 190 -20.08 1.37 14.55
CA ALA A 190 -20.41 1.90 15.87
C ALA A 190 -19.29 2.80 16.45
N ASP A 191 -18.03 2.50 16.14
CA ASP A 191 -16.85 3.23 16.61
C ASP A 191 -16.46 4.39 15.69
N ALA A 192 -17.22 4.62 14.60
CA ALA A 192 -16.86 5.57 13.56
C ALA A 192 -16.68 7.00 14.08
N ALA A 193 -17.48 7.42 15.06
CA ALA A 193 -17.36 8.76 15.64
C ALA A 193 -16.01 8.98 16.33
N GLU A 194 -15.54 7.99 17.10
CA GLU A 194 -14.27 8.07 17.83
C GLU A 194 -13.08 8.01 16.87
N VAL A 195 -13.12 7.10 15.90
CA VAL A 195 -12.08 6.99 14.86
C VAL A 195 -11.96 8.29 14.05
N LEU A 196 -13.09 8.86 13.63
CA LEU A 196 -13.10 10.09 12.85
C LEU A 196 -12.61 11.29 13.67
N ASP A 197 -12.95 11.39 14.95
CA ASP A 197 -12.45 12.45 15.83
C ASP A 197 -10.94 12.34 16.05
N ALA A 198 -10.46 11.13 16.36
CA ALA A 198 -9.03 10.85 16.53
C ALA A 198 -8.24 11.17 15.25
N ALA A 199 -8.76 10.79 14.08
CA ALA A 199 -8.11 11.07 12.80
C ALA A 199 -8.19 12.55 12.41
N SER A 200 -9.33 13.21 12.64
CA SER A 200 -9.50 14.63 12.27
C SER A 200 -8.57 15.51 13.10
N SER A 201 -8.58 15.34 14.43
CA SER A 201 -7.69 16.06 15.34
C SER A 201 -6.23 15.66 15.13
N GLY A 202 -5.95 14.37 15.00
CA GLY A 202 -4.59 13.83 14.81
C GLY A 202 -3.88 14.39 13.58
N ARG A 203 -4.61 14.72 12.51
CA ARG A 203 -4.01 15.35 11.32
C ARG A 203 -3.44 16.74 11.61
N TYR A 204 -4.11 17.54 12.44
CA TYR A 204 -3.61 18.86 12.85
C TYR A 204 -2.42 18.70 13.78
N ASP A 205 -2.50 17.78 14.74
CA ASP A 205 -1.41 17.44 15.64
C ASP A 205 -0.14 17.06 14.87
N VAL A 206 -0.23 16.13 13.92
CA VAL A 206 0.90 15.66 13.11
C VAL A 206 1.48 16.81 12.28
N ARG A 207 0.63 17.58 11.58
CA ARG A 207 1.08 18.72 10.75
C ARG A 207 1.72 19.85 11.54
N SER A 208 1.41 19.98 12.84
CA SER A 208 2.03 20.98 13.70
C SER A 208 3.51 20.67 14.01
N VAL A 209 3.92 19.41 13.84
CA VAL A 209 5.28 18.92 14.14
C VAL A 209 6.04 18.60 12.85
N VAL A 210 5.42 17.84 11.95
CA VAL A 210 5.97 17.52 10.64
C VAL A 210 5.76 18.73 9.76
N ALA A 211 6.79 19.55 9.58
CA ALA A 211 6.75 20.64 8.60
C ALA A 211 6.37 20.04 7.23
N ALA A 212 5.15 20.31 6.80
CA ALA A 212 4.67 19.88 5.50
C ALA A 212 5.39 20.73 4.44
N ASP A 213 6.11 20.08 3.52
CA ASP A 213 6.50 20.75 2.29
C ASP A 213 5.23 21.19 1.53
N ASP A 214 5.35 22.22 0.71
CA ASP A 214 4.28 22.75 -0.16
C ASP A 214 3.77 21.75 -1.23
N SER A 215 4.18 20.48 -1.15
CA SER A 215 3.69 19.41 -2.03
C SER A 215 2.19 19.23 -1.86
N PRO A 216 1.43 19.03 -2.96
CA PRO A 216 0.01 18.74 -2.91
C PRO A 216 -0.23 17.31 -2.40
N VAL A 217 0.06 17.08 -1.12
CA VAL A 217 -0.48 15.94 -0.39
C VAL A 217 -2.00 16.12 -0.41
N SER A 218 -2.74 15.02 -0.58
CA SER A 218 -4.19 15.04 -0.50
C SER A 218 -4.65 15.82 0.73
N SER A 219 -5.64 16.69 0.56
CA SER A 219 -6.14 17.54 1.65
C SER A 219 -6.78 16.74 2.78
N GLY A 220 -7.09 15.46 2.57
CA GLY A 220 -7.65 14.55 3.55
C GLY A 220 -6.97 13.18 3.56
N VAL A 221 -7.35 12.37 4.54
CA VAL A 221 -6.90 10.98 4.72
C VAL A 221 -8.08 10.02 4.64
N VAL A 222 -7.84 8.81 4.13
CA VAL A 222 -8.81 7.71 4.20
C VAL A 222 -8.41 6.80 5.36
N VAL A 223 -9.35 6.47 6.23
CA VAL A 223 -9.16 5.56 7.37
C VAL A 223 -10.06 4.35 7.19
N TYR A 224 -9.46 3.17 7.24
CA TYR A 224 -10.13 1.88 7.21
C TYR A 224 -10.18 1.31 8.61
N ALA A 225 -11.36 0.93 9.03
CA ALA A 225 -11.55 0.10 10.22
C ALA A 225 -12.60 -0.93 9.82
N VAL A 226 -12.16 -2.05 9.29
CA VAL A 226 -13.01 -3.15 8.82
C VAL A 226 -12.53 -4.45 9.47
N HIS A 227 -13.46 -5.35 9.78
CA HIS A 227 -13.20 -6.60 10.48
C HIS A 227 -12.40 -7.58 9.63
N ASP A 228 -12.73 -7.71 8.35
CA ASP A 228 -12.02 -8.59 7.42
C ASP A 228 -10.80 -7.88 6.80
N PRO A 229 -9.56 -8.24 7.18
CA PRO A 229 -8.35 -7.66 6.61
C PRO A 229 -8.03 -8.24 5.22
N ALA A 230 -8.94 -8.98 4.57
CA ALA A 230 -8.72 -9.60 3.26
C ALA A 230 -8.21 -8.64 2.18
N PHE A 231 -8.50 -7.34 2.28
CA PHE A 231 -8.01 -6.30 1.37
C PHE A 231 -6.51 -6.00 1.53
N LEU A 232 -5.90 -6.38 2.65
CA LEU A 232 -4.46 -6.29 2.89
C LEU A 232 -3.67 -7.40 2.17
N ARG A 233 -4.35 -8.46 1.71
CA ARG A 233 -3.69 -9.57 1.00
C ARG A 233 -3.05 -9.05 -0.28
N GLY A 234 -1.76 -9.33 -0.45
CA GLY A 234 -1.01 -8.88 -1.63
C GLY A 234 -0.39 -7.49 -1.51
N LEU A 235 -0.56 -6.78 -0.39
CA LEU A 235 0.09 -5.48 -0.11
C LEU A 235 1.51 -5.62 0.49
N ALA A 236 2.16 -6.78 0.32
CA ALA A 236 3.52 -6.98 0.83
C ALA A 236 4.47 -5.92 0.24
N GLY A 237 5.14 -5.16 1.12
CA GLY A 237 6.02 -4.05 0.73
C GLY A 237 5.32 -2.74 0.35
N GLN A 238 3.99 -2.67 0.44
CA GLN A 238 3.19 -1.45 0.25
C GLN A 238 2.65 -0.87 1.57
N THR A 239 2.82 -1.62 2.66
CA THR A 239 2.48 -1.23 4.02
C THR A 239 3.73 -0.79 4.77
N VAL A 240 3.55 0.17 5.68
CA VAL A 240 4.53 0.45 6.72
C VAL A 240 4.20 -0.42 7.93
N GLY A 241 5.11 -1.30 8.31
CA GLY A 241 4.91 -2.29 9.38
C GLY A 241 4.54 -3.70 8.88
N ASP A 242 4.37 -4.63 9.82
CA ASP A 242 3.96 -6.02 9.56
C ASP A 242 2.43 -6.15 9.71
N PRO A 243 1.68 -6.43 8.62
CA PRO A 243 0.22 -6.50 8.66
C PRO A 243 -0.36 -7.52 9.63
N ASP A 244 0.35 -8.62 9.89
CA ASP A 244 -0.16 -9.70 10.75
C ASP A 244 -0.02 -9.36 12.24
N ARG A 245 0.84 -8.38 12.57
CA ARG A 245 1.16 -8.01 13.94
C ARG A 245 0.66 -6.62 14.32
N ALA A 246 0.42 -5.74 13.35
CA ALA A 246 0.18 -4.34 13.64
C ALA A 246 -1.25 -4.02 14.10
N ASP A 247 -1.31 -3.10 15.06
CA ASP A 247 -2.52 -2.49 15.60
C ASP A 247 -3.12 -1.44 14.64
N GLY A 248 -2.24 -0.80 13.85
CA GLY A 248 -2.58 0.07 12.73
C GLY A 248 -1.54 -0.09 11.62
N LEU A 249 -1.89 0.33 10.41
CA LEU A 249 -1.00 0.30 9.26
C LEU A 249 -1.21 1.53 8.39
N THR A 250 -0.14 2.00 7.78
CA THR A 250 -0.20 2.95 6.69
C THR A 250 0.03 2.24 5.36
N ILE A 251 -0.89 2.44 4.42
CA ILE A 251 -0.97 1.77 3.14
C ILE A 251 -0.70 2.79 2.03
N ALA A 252 0.34 2.57 1.26
CA ALA A 252 0.57 3.32 0.02
C ALA A 252 -0.34 2.77 -1.07
N VAL A 253 -1.26 3.59 -1.59
CA VAL A 253 -2.07 3.24 -2.75
C VAL A 253 -1.34 3.69 -4.00
N PRO A 254 -0.75 2.81 -4.81
CA PRO A 254 -0.01 3.21 -6.00
C PRO A 254 -0.94 3.86 -7.03
N ALA A 255 -0.42 4.83 -7.77
CA ALA A 255 -1.12 5.44 -8.90
C ALA A 255 -1.39 4.42 -10.02
N ASP A 256 -0.51 3.42 -10.17
CA ASP A 256 -0.68 2.27 -11.04
C ASP A 256 -0.04 1.02 -10.42
N SER A 257 -0.81 -0.05 -10.28
CA SER A 257 -0.35 -1.28 -9.62
C SER A 257 0.79 -2.00 -10.34
N HIS A 258 1.05 -1.70 -11.62
CA HIS A 258 2.12 -2.34 -12.41
C HIS A 258 3.28 -1.40 -12.74
N ASP A 259 3.17 -0.11 -12.42
CA ASP A 259 4.17 0.90 -12.79
C ASP A 259 4.50 1.76 -11.56
N PRO A 260 5.42 1.30 -10.70
CA PRO A 260 5.84 2.04 -9.51
C PRO A 260 6.38 3.43 -9.81
N ALA A 261 6.89 3.67 -11.02
CA ALA A 261 7.41 4.98 -11.45
C ALA A 261 6.30 6.04 -11.57
N ARG A 262 5.02 5.64 -11.59
CA ARG A 262 3.88 6.57 -11.51
C ARG A 262 3.61 7.11 -10.11
N GLY A 263 4.32 6.60 -9.10
CA GLY A 263 4.23 7.07 -7.72
C GLY A 263 2.97 6.60 -7.00
N VAL A 264 2.64 7.31 -5.93
CA VAL A 264 1.55 6.97 -4.99
C VAL A 264 0.38 7.93 -5.19
N ALA A 265 -0.84 7.39 -5.29
CA ALA A 265 -2.07 8.16 -5.39
C ALA A 265 -2.50 8.75 -4.04
N SER A 266 -2.37 7.96 -2.96
CA SER A 266 -2.65 8.39 -1.59
C SER A 266 -2.00 7.44 -0.58
N TYR A 267 -1.86 7.91 0.66
CA TYR A 267 -1.56 7.07 1.81
C TYR A 267 -2.83 6.95 2.67
N ARG A 268 -3.21 5.72 2.99
CA ARG A 268 -4.42 5.39 3.75
C ARG A 268 -4.04 4.74 5.06
N VAL A 269 -4.83 4.96 6.09
CA VAL A 269 -4.61 4.34 7.40
C VAL A 269 -5.57 3.18 7.55
N TYR A 270 -5.10 2.05 8.05
CA TYR A 270 -5.92 0.95 8.54
C TYR A 270 -5.75 0.84 10.04
N LEU A 271 -6.86 0.60 10.75
CA LEU A 271 -6.89 0.33 12.18
C LEU A 271 -7.48 -1.06 12.38
N ASN A 272 -6.77 -1.90 13.13
CA ASN A 272 -7.28 -3.21 13.49
C ASN A 272 -8.48 -3.05 14.44
N PRO A 273 -9.62 -3.73 14.22
CA PRO A 273 -10.79 -3.62 15.09
C PRO A 273 -10.50 -3.81 16.58
N ARG A 274 -9.48 -4.60 16.94
CA ARG A 274 -9.07 -4.83 18.34
C ARG A 274 -8.65 -3.55 19.08
N VAL A 275 -8.25 -2.50 18.35
CA VAL A 275 -7.82 -1.22 18.93
C VAL A 275 -8.97 -0.24 19.15
N LEU A 276 -10.12 -0.47 18.52
CA LEU A 276 -11.24 0.47 18.54
C LEU A 276 -11.89 0.58 19.92
N THR A 277 -11.76 -0.47 20.75
CA THR A 277 -12.28 -0.51 22.13
C THR A 277 -11.27 -0.02 23.17
N GLN A 278 -10.09 0.43 22.74
CA GLN A 278 -9.07 0.96 23.64
C GLN A 278 -9.48 2.36 24.17
N GLN A 279 -8.78 2.84 25.18
CA GLN A 279 -9.01 4.19 25.68
C GLN A 279 -8.71 5.23 24.57
N PRO A 280 -9.46 6.35 24.50
CA PRO A 280 -9.28 7.36 23.45
C PRO A 280 -7.85 7.89 23.32
N ALA A 281 -7.11 7.97 24.42
CA ALA A 281 -5.71 8.40 24.40
C ALA A 281 -4.77 7.38 23.70
N VAL A 282 -5.07 6.09 23.81
CA VAL A 282 -4.32 5.00 23.16
C VAL A 282 -4.64 5.00 21.66
N LEU A 283 -5.93 5.01 21.31
CA LEU A 283 -6.37 5.11 19.91
C LEU A 283 -5.82 6.37 19.25
N GLY A 284 -5.93 7.53 19.91
CA GLY A 284 -5.40 8.79 19.40
C GLY A 284 -3.88 8.77 19.17
N ARG A 285 -3.10 8.12 20.06
CA ARG A 285 -1.65 7.95 19.85
C ARG A 285 -1.37 7.08 18.63
N LEU A 286 -2.03 5.94 18.51
CA LEU A 286 -1.90 5.04 17.35
C LEU A 286 -2.28 5.75 16.04
N VAL A 287 -3.41 6.46 16.02
CA VAL A 287 -3.85 7.21 14.84
C VAL A 287 -2.83 8.27 14.44
N ARG A 288 -2.24 9.02 15.38
CA ARG A 288 -1.18 9.98 15.07
C ARG A 288 0.11 9.31 14.57
N HIS A 289 0.44 8.13 15.09
CA HIS A 289 1.57 7.33 14.60
C HIS A 289 1.36 7.03 13.10
N GLU A 290 0.23 6.43 12.73
CA GLU A 290 -0.07 6.11 11.32
C GLU A 290 -0.20 7.36 10.44
N LEU A 291 -0.83 8.42 10.94
CA LEU A 291 -0.91 9.67 10.22
C LEU A 291 0.45 10.31 9.98
N THR A 292 1.46 10.04 10.81
CA THR A 292 2.82 10.52 10.59
C THR A 292 3.42 9.83 9.38
N HIS A 293 3.30 8.50 9.26
CA HIS A 293 3.70 7.76 8.07
C HIS A 293 2.97 8.27 6.81
N ALA A 294 1.65 8.47 6.90
CA ALA A 294 0.86 8.98 5.78
C ALA A 294 1.24 10.42 5.38
N THR A 295 1.64 11.25 6.35
CA THR A 295 2.07 12.64 6.11
C THR A 295 3.47 12.72 5.52
N LEU A 296 4.39 11.87 5.98
CA LEU A 296 5.73 11.77 5.40
C LEU A 296 5.67 11.19 3.98
N GLY A 297 4.85 10.16 3.77
CA GLY A 297 4.62 9.56 2.45
C GLY A 297 5.94 9.22 1.73
N ASP A 298 6.12 9.73 0.51
CA ASP A 298 7.32 9.47 -0.29
C ASP A 298 8.61 10.02 0.35
N ARG A 299 8.52 11.01 1.24
CA ARG A 299 9.67 11.53 1.99
C ARG A 299 10.29 10.49 2.92
N ALA A 300 9.51 9.49 3.35
CA ALA A 300 9.97 8.40 4.18
C ALA A 300 10.54 7.20 3.39
N ARG A 301 10.52 7.25 2.05
CA ARG A 301 10.99 6.16 1.21
C ARG A 301 12.49 5.90 1.44
N GLY A 302 12.82 4.64 1.74
CA GLY A 302 14.20 4.20 1.92
C GLY A 302 14.85 4.65 3.24
N LEU A 303 14.09 5.23 4.18
CA LEU A 303 14.62 5.54 5.50
C LEU A 303 15.04 4.27 6.26
N PRO A 304 16.10 4.35 7.09
CA PRO A 304 16.36 3.33 8.10
C PRO A 304 15.14 3.14 9.02
N LEU A 305 14.81 1.89 9.33
CA LEU A 305 13.59 1.55 10.06
C LEU A 305 13.47 2.24 11.42
N TRP A 306 14.58 2.35 12.17
CA TRP A 306 14.57 3.10 13.44
C TRP A 306 14.16 4.56 13.27
N LEU A 307 14.52 5.21 12.15
CA LEU A 307 14.19 6.61 11.96
C LEU A 307 12.73 6.76 11.51
N ASN A 308 12.28 5.87 10.62
CA ASN A 308 10.90 5.85 10.16
C ASN A 308 9.93 5.67 11.34
N GLU A 309 10.14 4.62 12.14
CA GLU A 309 9.30 4.32 13.29
C GLU A 309 9.54 5.27 14.46
N GLY A 310 10.78 5.69 14.68
CA GLY A 310 11.14 6.62 15.74
C GLY A 310 10.51 8.00 15.56
N VAL A 311 10.42 8.50 14.33
CA VAL A 311 9.73 9.78 14.03
C VAL A 311 8.23 9.63 14.21
N ALA A 312 7.63 8.53 13.75
CA ALA A 312 6.20 8.28 13.96
C ALA A 312 5.85 8.22 15.46
N GLU A 313 6.65 7.53 16.26
CA GLU A 313 6.51 7.53 17.72
C GLU A 313 6.70 8.92 18.32
N TYR A 314 7.78 9.62 17.95
CA TYR A 314 8.10 10.97 18.43
C TYR A 314 6.93 11.93 18.19
N VAL A 315 6.39 11.97 16.98
CA VAL A 315 5.27 12.83 16.60
C VAL A 315 3.99 12.43 17.34
N SER A 316 3.72 11.12 17.45
CA SER A 316 2.48 10.61 18.06
C SER A 316 2.24 11.06 19.50
N VAL A 317 3.33 11.31 20.25
CA VAL A 317 3.29 11.69 21.65
C VAL A 317 3.41 13.20 21.90
N ARG A 318 3.73 14.02 20.89
CA ARG A 318 3.91 15.48 21.07
C ARG A 318 2.71 16.18 21.68
N PRO A 319 1.46 15.89 21.27
CA PRO A 319 0.27 16.52 21.86
C PRO A 319 -0.04 16.02 23.28
N MET A 320 0.61 14.95 23.72
CA MET A 320 0.36 14.35 25.04
C MET A 320 1.20 15.01 26.12
N ALA A 321 0.60 15.20 27.29
CA ALA A 321 1.32 15.61 28.49
C ALA A 321 2.43 14.59 28.85
N PRO A 322 3.62 15.03 29.32
CA PRO A 322 4.75 14.15 29.57
C PRO A 322 4.45 12.95 30.48
N ASP A 323 3.65 13.14 31.53
CA ASP A 323 3.23 12.10 32.50
C ASP A 323 2.34 11.01 31.88
N ARG A 324 1.73 11.29 30.72
CA ARG A 324 0.89 10.37 29.96
C ARG A 324 1.66 9.57 28.91
N ARG A 325 2.91 9.94 28.62
CA ARG A 325 3.73 9.21 27.65
C ARG A 325 4.27 7.96 28.34
N ARG A 326 3.77 6.78 27.96
CA ARG A 326 4.14 5.50 28.57
C ARG A 326 5.10 4.72 27.69
N LEU A 327 6.05 4.03 28.33
CA LEU A 327 6.93 3.06 27.72
C LEU A 327 6.35 1.64 27.83
N PRO A 328 6.60 0.77 26.84
CA PRO A 328 6.46 -0.66 27.01
C PRO A 328 7.32 -1.15 28.19
N ALA A 329 6.84 -2.15 28.94
CA ALA A 329 7.52 -2.62 30.16
C ALA A 329 8.96 -3.09 29.91
N ALA A 330 9.23 -3.62 28.72
CA ALA A 330 10.56 -4.11 28.32
C ALA A 330 11.53 -3.01 27.86
N ALA A 331 11.07 -1.78 27.58
CA ALA A 331 11.85 -0.75 26.91
C ALA A 331 13.18 -0.41 27.62
N LEU A 332 13.15 -0.26 28.94
CA LEU A 332 14.35 0.06 29.72
C LEU A 332 15.37 -1.09 29.73
N ARG A 333 14.90 -2.35 29.78
CA ARG A 333 15.75 -3.55 29.73
C ARG A 333 16.40 -3.68 28.36
N VAL A 334 15.61 -3.55 27.30
CA VAL A 334 16.05 -3.69 25.91
C VAL A 334 17.01 -2.57 25.54
N GLY A 335 16.66 -1.32 25.88
CA GLY A 335 17.52 -0.16 25.65
C GLY A 335 18.88 -0.29 26.31
N ALA A 336 18.96 -0.80 27.54
CA ALA A 336 20.23 -1.00 28.24
C ALA A 336 21.20 -1.96 27.50
N GLY A 337 20.68 -2.86 26.65
CA GLY A 337 21.48 -3.75 25.82
C GLY A 337 21.75 -3.25 24.40
N ALA A 338 21.25 -2.06 24.02
CA ALA A 338 21.34 -1.57 22.65
C ALA A 338 22.75 -1.06 22.32
N THR A 339 23.48 -1.76 21.46
CA THR A 339 24.85 -1.37 21.03
C THR A 339 24.88 -0.63 19.70
N ASP A 340 23.80 -0.69 18.92
CA ASP A 340 23.63 -0.01 17.64
C ASP A 340 22.14 0.37 17.42
N LEU A 341 21.86 1.20 16.42
CA LEU A 341 20.51 1.57 16.04
C LEU A 341 19.74 0.33 15.54
N PRO A 342 18.46 0.15 15.95
CA PRO A 342 17.72 -1.07 15.61
C PRO A 342 17.41 -1.15 14.10
N GLY A 343 17.55 -2.35 13.53
CA GLY A 343 17.23 -2.66 12.15
C GLY A 343 16.12 -3.70 12.01
N PRO A 344 15.88 -4.23 10.80
CA PRO A 344 14.76 -5.13 10.53
C PRO A 344 14.66 -6.34 11.47
N ALA A 345 15.80 -6.93 11.87
CA ALA A 345 15.82 -8.07 12.79
C ALA A 345 15.25 -7.75 14.18
N GLN A 346 15.51 -6.54 14.69
CA GLN A 346 15.00 -6.09 15.98
C GLN A 346 13.48 -5.87 15.92
N PHE A 347 12.99 -5.26 14.84
CA PHE A 347 11.55 -4.99 14.65
C PHE A 347 10.73 -6.24 14.32
N ALA A 348 11.34 -7.28 13.73
CA ALA A 348 10.71 -8.58 13.54
C ALA A 348 10.69 -9.45 14.81
N GLY A 349 11.49 -9.09 15.82
CA GLY A 349 11.70 -9.86 17.03
C GLY A 349 10.55 -9.85 18.04
N PRO A 350 10.69 -10.58 19.17
CA PRO A 350 9.70 -10.59 20.24
C PRO A 350 9.66 -9.28 21.04
N ASP A 351 10.77 -8.54 21.09
CA ASP A 351 10.90 -7.25 21.80
C ASP A 351 10.60 -6.05 20.87
N ALA A 352 9.87 -6.24 19.77
CA ALA A 352 9.64 -5.20 18.75
C ALA A 352 9.13 -3.87 19.34
N GLU A 353 8.08 -3.91 20.17
CA GLU A 353 7.53 -2.73 20.87
C GLU A 353 8.59 -1.94 21.66
N ALA A 354 9.54 -2.64 22.30
CA ALA A 354 10.63 -2.00 23.01
C ALA A 354 11.60 -1.30 22.05
N TRP A 355 11.81 -1.82 20.85
CA TRP A 355 12.65 -1.19 19.82
C TRP A 355 11.99 0.02 19.16
N TYR A 356 10.65 0.07 19.07
CA TYR A 356 9.92 1.32 18.76
C TYR A 356 10.22 2.38 19.82
N ALA A 357 10.16 2.02 21.10
CA ALA A 357 10.47 2.94 22.19
C ALA A 357 11.93 3.42 22.20
N VAL A 358 12.90 2.54 21.94
CA VAL A 358 14.30 2.94 21.78
C VAL A 358 14.46 3.93 20.62
N SER A 359 13.82 3.64 19.49
CA SER A 359 13.86 4.50 18.30
C SER A 359 13.22 5.87 18.53
N TRP A 360 12.09 5.92 19.24
CA TRP A 360 11.47 7.15 19.70
C TRP A 360 12.46 7.99 20.51
N TRP A 361 13.11 7.40 21.51
CA TRP A 361 14.00 8.16 22.38
C TRP A 361 15.32 8.58 21.73
N VAL A 362 15.75 7.89 20.67
CA VAL A 362 16.79 8.41 19.79
C VAL A 362 16.32 9.67 19.08
N CYS A 363 15.11 9.68 18.53
CA CYS A 363 14.53 10.87 17.89
C CYS A 363 14.31 12.01 18.88
N GLU A 364 13.83 11.72 20.09
CA GLU A 364 13.70 12.68 21.20
C GLU A 364 15.06 13.28 21.57
N TYR A 365 16.12 12.47 21.62
CA TYR A 365 17.48 12.97 21.86
C TYR A 365 17.96 13.91 20.75
N VAL A 366 17.75 13.56 19.48
CA VAL A 366 18.12 14.44 18.36
C VAL A 366 17.35 15.76 18.46
N ALA A 367 16.03 15.70 18.65
CA ALA A 367 15.19 16.89 18.74
C ALA A 367 15.52 17.78 19.95
N SER A 368 15.82 17.19 21.11
CA SER A 368 16.14 17.95 22.34
C SER A 368 17.53 18.57 22.32
N VAL A 369 18.52 17.92 21.71
CA VAL A 369 19.92 18.40 21.73
C VAL A 369 20.27 19.24 20.51
N TYR A 370 19.79 18.85 19.33
CA TYR A 370 20.13 19.52 18.06
C TYR A 370 18.97 20.36 17.51
N GLY A 371 17.77 20.23 18.09
CA GLY A 371 16.55 20.90 17.65
C GLY A 371 15.69 20.03 16.72
N GLU A 372 14.37 20.23 16.79
CA GLU A 372 13.39 19.45 16.01
C GLU A 372 13.62 19.57 14.49
N GLN A 373 14.07 20.72 14.00
CA GLN A 373 14.40 20.90 12.58
C GLN A 373 15.56 19.98 12.12
N VAL A 374 16.50 19.65 13.01
CA VAL A 374 17.60 18.75 12.68
C VAL A 374 17.13 17.31 12.58
N LEU A 375 16.13 16.89 13.38
CA LEU A 375 15.50 15.57 13.24
C LEU A 375 14.87 15.40 11.85
N PHE A 376 14.12 16.41 11.38
CA PHE A 376 13.52 16.33 10.04
C PHE A 376 14.53 16.52 8.90
N ARG A 377 15.61 17.28 9.12
CA ARG A 377 16.74 17.28 8.18
C ARG A 377 17.41 15.91 8.09
N LEU A 378 17.48 15.17 9.19
CA LEU A 378 18.01 13.80 9.18
C LEU A 378 17.13 12.87 8.35
N VAL A 379 15.80 13.00 8.44
CA VAL A 379 14.85 12.33 7.54
C VAL A 379 15.17 12.66 6.08
N ASP A 380 15.33 13.94 5.74
CA ASP A 380 15.61 14.35 4.35
C ASP A 380 16.95 13.85 3.82
N ARG A 381 17.98 13.76 4.68
CA ARG A 381 19.32 13.32 4.29
C ARG A 381 19.43 11.80 4.17
N LEU A 382 18.55 11.04 4.84
CA LEU A 382 18.55 9.58 4.84
C LEU A 382 17.56 8.94 3.89
N ARG A 383 16.71 9.71 3.21
CA ARG A 383 15.79 9.20 2.19
C ARG A 383 16.55 8.49 1.06
N ASP A 384 15.84 7.69 0.28
CA ASP A 384 16.35 6.96 -0.88
C ASP A 384 17.54 6.03 -0.57
N GLY A 385 17.70 5.61 0.69
CA GLY A 385 18.72 4.65 1.11
C GLY A 385 20.14 5.21 1.22
N ALA A 386 20.27 6.51 1.55
CA ALA A 386 21.59 7.12 1.76
C ALA A 386 22.41 6.43 2.87
N ASP A 387 23.74 6.54 2.81
CA ASP A 387 24.63 5.94 3.80
C ASP A 387 24.42 6.58 5.19
N GLN A 388 23.80 5.80 6.07
CA GLN A 388 23.52 6.19 7.44
C GLN A 388 24.76 6.65 8.20
N SER A 389 25.88 5.94 8.07
CA SER A 389 27.08 6.23 8.85
C SER A 389 27.68 7.57 8.43
N ALA A 390 27.71 7.85 7.13
CA ALA A 390 28.19 9.10 6.59
C ALA A 390 27.30 10.28 7.04
N VAL A 391 25.99 10.15 6.91
CA VAL A 391 25.04 11.22 7.26
C VAL A 391 25.04 11.53 8.76
N LEU A 392 25.08 10.51 9.63
CA LEU A 392 25.13 10.72 11.08
C LEU A 392 26.43 11.43 11.51
N SER A 393 27.55 11.05 10.90
CA SER A 393 28.85 11.70 11.14
C SER A 393 28.83 13.16 10.68
N GLU A 394 28.35 13.44 9.46
CA GLU A 394 28.29 14.78 8.88
C GLU A 394 27.34 15.71 9.65
N LEU A 395 26.12 15.25 9.96
CA LEU A 395 25.06 16.11 10.48
C LEU A 395 25.09 16.24 12.01
N LEU A 396 25.43 15.16 12.72
CA LEU A 396 25.33 15.10 14.18
C LEU A 396 26.69 14.95 14.88
N GLY A 397 27.75 14.61 14.14
CA GLY A 397 29.08 14.36 14.68
C GLY A 397 29.16 13.11 15.56
N VAL A 398 28.30 12.11 15.31
CA VAL A 398 28.23 10.88 16.12
C VAL A 398 28.14 9.63 15.26
N THR A 399 28.59 8.50 15.82
CA THR A 399 28.31 7.17 15.27
C THR A 399 26.91 6.70 15.65
N SER A 400 26.41 5.67 14.96
CA SER A 400 25.13 5.01 15.31
C SER A 400 25.13 4.46 16.75
N ALA A 401 26.22 3.82 17.17
CA ALA A 401 26.40 3.33 18.54
C ALA A 401 26.36 4.46 19.58
N GLN A 402 26.99 5.59 19.31
CA GLN A 402 26.92 6.76 20.21
C GLN A 402 25.51 7.33 20.26
N LEU A 403 24.82 7.40 19.10
CA LEU A 403 23.47 7.95 19.01
C LEU A 403 22.46 7.11 19.80
N VAL A 404 22.46 5.78 19.65
CA VAL A 404 21.55 4.91 20.39
C VAL A 404 21.81 4.99 21.90
N GLN A 405 23.07 5.01 22.32
CA GLN A 405 23.44 5.10 23.74
C GLN A 405 22.97 6.42 24.37
N ARG A 406 23.07 7.53 23.64
CA ARG A 406 22.58 8.85 24.08
C ARG A 406 21.06 8.88 24.19
N GLY A 407 20.34 8.33 23.21
CA GLY A 407 18.88 8.17 23.26
C GLY A 407 18.43 7.32 24.45
N VAL A 408 19.05 6.16 24.66
CA VAL A 408 18.76 5.26 25.80
C VAL A 408 19.06 5.92 27.15
N THR A 409 20.14 6.71 27.24
CA THR A 409 20.48 7.46 28.46
C THR A 409 19.40 8.49 28.79
N LEU A 410 18.92 9.23 27.78
CA LEU A 410 17.83 10.20 27.94
C LEU A 410 16.53 9.51 28.36
N MET A 411 16.17 8.39 27.72
CA MET A 411 15.02 7.56 28.09
C MET A 411 15.09 7.12 29.55
N THR A 412 16.24 6.57 29.95
CA THR A 412 16.44 6.03 31.30
C THR A 412 16.34 7.11 32.36
N THR A 413 16.94 8.28 32.10
CA THR A 413 16.89 9.43 33.02
C THR A 413 15.45 9.92 33.20
N THR A 414 14.66 9.95 32.13
CA THR A 414 13.29 10.46 32.16
C THR A 414 12.32 9.55 32.94
N TYR A 415 12.53 8.23 32.95
CA TYR A 415 11.60 7.27 33.57
C TYR A 415 12.12 6.59 34.84
N ARG A 416 13.37 6.83 35.24
CA ARG A 416 13.92 6.38 36.53
C ARG A 416 14.18 7.51 37.52
N GLY A 417 14.24 8.75 37.07
CA GLY A 417 14.12 9.93 37.92
C GLY A 417 12.66 10.19 38.26
#